data_AF-A0A545U8M6-F1
#
_entry.id   AF-A0A545U8M6-F1
#
_cell.length_a   1.000
_cell.length_b   1.000
_cell.length_c   1.000
_cell.angle_alpha   90.00
_cell.angle_beta   90.00
_cell.angle_gamma   90.00
#
_symmetry.space_group_name_H-M   'P 1'
#
loop_
_entity.id
_entity.type
_entity.pdbx_description
1 polymer ?
#
loop_
_entity_poly.entity_id
_entity_poly.type
_entity_poly.pdbx_seq_one_letter_code
_entity_poly.pdbx_strand_id
1 'polypeptide(L)'
;MNNYLSRLVYQELSSTIRKLTQSMLLVSLCFLFINQSVLAYTSHYSYRDAYDVHNITDDFIESLAASGYDNLDRDEIVAFKIHDVTPDYILSMKAKGFDSLEANELIAFRIHGVTEDYIDQVSALGYDNLGAGKLIAFRVHNVTQNFIQEVSEFGFDNLSAGELIAFRVHGINKDYVNNLKELGFDDLDADEVTAFSVHNIDSKFINQSRTLGFDELEASDFLAMKIHRINRNFLSRMEQLKLVNLSLAQALRLKIYNVDKSFIEHVNSFNIFTRDPDELTALKILDIDQDLIEQIKMLDLKNYSLSKFLRERTGHRHSFRYDGEMESAIRRMIKKIHSI
;
A
#
# COMPACT_ATOMS: atom_id res chain seq x y z
N MET A 1 5.23 20.60 11.62
CA MET A 1 5.97 19.80 10.62
C MET A 1 5.19 18.56 10.17
N ASN A 2 4.43 17.91 11.06
CA ASN A 2 3.65 16.66 10.87
C ASN A 2 2.52 16.62 9.82
N ASN A 3 2.26 17.63 8.97
CA ASN A 3 1.07 17.62 8.10
C ASN A 3 1.30 17.81 6.59
N TYR A 4 2.51 18.14 6.13
CA TYR A 4 2.79 18.22 4.68
C TYR A 4 3.58 17.00 4.20
N LEU A 5 4.63 16.64 4.94
CA LEU A 5 5.35 15.37 4.76
C LEU A 5 4.44 14.19 5.07
N SER A 6 3.65 14.25 6.15
CA SER A 6 2.62 13.23 6.39
C SER A 6 1.60 13.18 5.26
N ARG A 7 1.20 14.29 4.64
CA ARG A 7 0.22 14.27 3.53
C ARG A 7 0.80 13.69 2.24
N LEU A 8 2.08 13.89 1.96
CA LEU A 8 2.80 13.22 0.88
C LEU A 8 2.97 11.72 1.17
N VAL A 9 3.31 11.37 2.42
CA VAL A 9 3.36 9.99 2.92
C VAL A 9 1.97 9.35 2.92
N TYR A 10 0.90 10.08 3.23
CA TYR A 10 -0.52 9.65 3.21
C TYR A 10 -1.05 9.51 1.77
N GLN A 11 -0.61 10.38 0.84
CA GLN A 11 -0.91 10.22 -0.59
C GLN A 11 -0.19 8.99 -1.16
N GLU A 12 1.02 8.68 -0.69
CA GLU A 12 1.71 7.43 -1.03
C GLU A 12 1.15 6.21 -0.27
N LEU A 13 0.67 6.33 0.97
CA LEU A 13 -0.09 5.29 1.68
C LEU A 13 -1.40 5.00 0.94
N SER A 14 -2.11 6.01 0.43
CA SER A 14 -3.25 5.84 -0.49
C SER A 14 -2.85 5.14 -1.80
N SER A 15 -1.62 5.35 -2.27
CA SER A 15 -1.07 4.62 -3.42
C SER A 15 -0.71 3.16 -3.05
N THR A 16 -0.34 2.92 -1.80
CA THR A 16 -0.01 1.60 -1.24
C THR A 16 -1.28 0.81 -0.93
N ILE A 17 -2.36 1.47 -0.49
CA ILE A 17 -3.73 0.94 -0.47
C ILE A 17 -4.20 0.63 -1.89
N ARG A 18 -3.84 1.43 -2.90
CA ARG A 18 -4.05 1.06 -4.31
C ARG A 18 -3.18 -0.11 -4.77
N LYS A 19 -1.98 -0.30 -4.22
CA LYS A 19 -1.17 -1.52 -4.43
C LYS A 19 -1.74 -2.73 -3.67
N LEU A 20 -2.40 -2.53 -2.53
CA LEU A 20 -3.21 -3.53 -1.83
C LEU A 20 -4.46 -3.92 -2.64
N THR A 21 -5.03 -3.00 -3.43
CA THR A 21 -6.03 -3.37 -4.46
C THR A 21 -5.41 -4.12 -5.64
N GLN A 22 -4.09 -4.02 -5.85
CA GLN A 22 -3.37 -4.85 -6.81
C GLN A 22 -3.15 -6.29 -6.29
N SER A 23 -3.09 -6.52 -4.97
CA SER A 23 -3.28 -7.88 -4.43
C SER A 23 -4.72 -8.40 -4.58
N MET A 24 -5.72 -7.53 -4.78
CA MET A 24 -7.06 -7.98 -5.21
C MET A 24 -7.11 -8.44 -6.69
N LEU A 25 -6.05 -8.23 -7.49
CA LEU A 25 -5.94 -8.90 -8.80
C LEU A 25 -5.83 -10.43 -8.64
N LEU A 26 -5.56 -10.98 -7.45
CA LEU A 26 -5.57 -12.44 -7.26
C LEU A 26 -6.96 -13.05 -7.38
N VAL A 27 -8.04 -12.32 -7.05
CA VAL A 27 -9.41 -12.80 -7.31
C VAL A 27 -9.65 -12.86 -8.82
N SER A 28 -9.19 -11.84 -9.57
CA SER A 28 -9.28 -11.81 -11.03
C SER A 28 -8.35 -12.82 -11.72
N LEU A 29 -7.17 -13.11 -11.16
CA LEU A 29 -6.29 -14.19 -11.59
C LEU A 29 -6.87 -15.58 -11.25
N CYS A 30 -7.62 -15.74 -10.15
CA CYS A 30 -8.34 -16.98 -9.86
C CYS A 30 -9.41 -17.24 -10.92
N PHE A 31 -10.17 -16.23 -11.35
CA PHE A 31 -11.10 -16.37 -12.49
C PHE A 31 -10.38 -16.67 -13.82
N LEU A 32 -9.16 -16.15 -14.02
CA LEU A 32 -8.33 -16.50 -15.19
C LEU A 32 -7.81 -17.95 -15.14
N PHE A 33 -7.43 -18.45 -13.96
CA PHE A 33 -6.93 -19.83 -13.78
C PHE A 33 -8.04 -20.88 -13.89
N ILE A 34 -9.24 -20.58 -13.38
CA ILE A 34 -10.43 -21.42 -13.59
C ILE A 34 -10.72 -21.52 -15.09
N ASN A 35 -10.69 -20.40 -15.82
CA ASN A 35 -10.85 -20.41 -17.27
C ASN A 35 -9.73 -21.17 -17.99
N GLN A 36 -8.48 -21.07 -17.56
CA GLN A 36 -7.35 -21.73 -18.22
C GLN A 36 -7.34 -23.26 -18.03
N SER A 37 -7.81 -23.75 -16.88
CA SER A 37 -7.91 -25.19 -16.61
C SER A 37 -9.09 -25.83 -17.36
N VAL A 38 -10.20 -25.10 -17.53
CA VAL A 38 -11.31 -25.51 -18.40
C VAL A 38 -10.94 -25.42 -19.89
N LEU A 39 -10.29 -24.34 -20.34
CA LEU A 39 -9.86 -24.13 -21.74
C LEU A 39 -8.76 -25.10 -22.20
N ALA A 40 -7.81 -25.45 -21.34
CA ALA A 40 -6.75 -26.41 -21.68
C ALA A 40 -7.30 -27.84 -21.82
N TYR A 41 -8.43 -28.15 -21.17
CA TYR A 41 -9.07 -29.46 -21.24
C TYR A 41 -10.00 -29.58 -22.46
N THR A 42 -10.78 -28.54 -22.76
CA THR A 42 -11.70 -28.52 -23.92
C THR A 42 -10.96 -28.44 -25.27
N SER A 43 -9.67 -28.09 -25.29
CA SER A 43 -8.86 -28.11 -26.52
C SER A 43 -8.42 -29.51 -26.99
N HIS A 44 -8.56 -30.55 -26.14
CA HIS A 44 -8.06 -31.91 -26.45
C HIS A 44 -9.13 -33.00 -26.57
N TYR A 45 -10.37 -32.74 -26.17
CA TYR A 45 -11.46 -33.73 -26.16
C TYR A 45 -12.75 -33.16 -26.76
N SER A 46 -13.55 -34.01 -27.43
CA SER A 46 -14.91 -33.61 -27.77
C SER A 46 -15.76 -33.55 -26.49
N TYR A 47 -16.82 -32.75 -26.47
CA TYR A 47 -17.71 -32.66 -25.30
C TYR A 47 -18.28 -34.01 -24.85
N ARG A 48 -18.54 -34.93 -25.79
CA ARG A 48 -18.97 -36.30 -25.47
C ARG A 48 -17.90 -37.04 -24.66
N ASP A 49 -16.64 -36.89 -25.05
CA ASP A 49 -15.53 -37.53 -24.35
C ASP A 49 -15.38 -36.95 -22.93
N ALA A 50 -15.60 -35.65 -22.73
CA ALA A 50 -15.55 -35.04 -21.38
C ALA A 50 -16.66 -35.57 -20.46
N TYR A 51 -17.89 -35.72 -20.97
CA TYR A 51 -19.02 -36.26 -20.19
C TYR A 51 -18.79 -37.73 -19.81
N ASP A 52 -18.30 -38.54 -20.77
CA ASP A 52 -17.99 -39.94 -20.52
C ASP A 52 -16.80 -40.10 -19.55
N VAL A 53 -15.74 -39.31 -19.72
CA VAL A 53 -14.54 -39.35 -18.86
C VAL A 53 -14.85 -38.95 -17.43
N HIS A 54 -15.70 -37.93 -17.22
CA HIS A 54 -16.07 -37.46 -15.89
C HIS A 54 -17.33 -38.11 -15.34
N ASN A 55 -17.92 -39.08 -16.05
CA ASN A 55 -19.15 -39.77 -15.67
C ASN A 55 -20.27 -38.77 -15.31
N ILE A 56 -20.53 -37.85 -16.23
CA ILE A 56 -21.62 -36.86 -16.14
C ILE A 56 -22.89 -37.52 -16.68
N THR A 57 -23.84 -37.78 -15.78
CA THR A 57 -25.11 -38.44 -16.11
C THR A 57 -26.26 -37.44 -16.19
N ASP A 58 -27.33 -37.82 -16.89
CA ASP A 58 -28.58 -37.03 -16.91
C ASP A 58 -29.11 -36.80 -15.48
N ASP A 59 -29.07 -37.83 -14.62
CA ASP A 59 -29.44 -37.72 -13.20
C ASP A 59 -28.64 -36.63 -12.46
N PHE A 60 -27.34 -36.48 -12.74
CA PHE A 60 -26.53 -35.42 -12.14
C PHE A 60 -26.99 -34.05 -12.62
N ILE A 61 -27.24 -33.87 -13.91
CA ILE A 61 -27.71 -32.61 -14.51
C ILE A 61 -29.10 -32.24 -13.95
N GLU A 62 -30.01 -33.20 -13.87
CA GLU A 62 -31.34 -33.01 -13.28
C GLU A 62 -31.24 -32.62 -11.80
N SER A 63 -30.31 -33.21 -11.04
CA SER A 63 -30.10 -32.86 -9.64
C SER A 63 -29.51 -31.44 -9.44
N LEU A 64 -28.67 -30.96 -10.35
CA LEU A 64 -28.17 -29.58 -10.34
C LEU A 64 -29.30 -28.59 -10.66
N ALA A 65 -30.14 -28.90 -11.65
CA ALA A 65 -31.32 -28.11 -11.98
C ALA A 65 -32.29 -28.03 -10.79
N ALA A 66 -32.55 -29.16 -10.11
CA ALA A 66 -33.37 -29.20 -8.90
C ALA A 66 -32.78 -28.39 -7.73
N SER A 67 -31.46 -28.18 -7.73
CA SER A 67 -30.76 -27.34 -6.76
C SER A 67 -30.75 -25.86 -7.13
N GLY A 68 -31.38 -25.48 -8.25
CA GLY A 68 -31.51 -24.10 -8.73
C GLY A 68 -30.48 -23.68 -9.78
N TYR A 69 -29.75 -24.63 -10.37
CA TYR A 69 -28.76 -24.39 -11.44
C TYR A 69 -29.19 -25.09 -12.73
N ASP A 70 -30.31 -24.64 -13.29
CA ASP A 70 -30.99 -25.22 -14.47
C ASP A 70 -30.51 -24.64 -15.81
N ASN A 71 -29.71 -23.57 -15.77
CA ASN A 71 -29.18 -22.87 -16.94
C ASN A 71 -27.64 -22.87 -16.98
N LEU A 72 -27.02 -23.97 -16.55
CA LEU A 72 -25.57 -24.15 -16.70
C LEU A 72 -25.21 -24.47 -18.15
N ASP A 73 -24.13 -23.87 -18.65
CA ASP A 73 -23.53 -24.31 -19.90
C ASP A 73 -22.75 -25.63 -19.72
N ARG A 74 -22.29 -26.21 -20.84
CA ARG A 74 -21.59 -27.50 -20.81
C ARG A 74 -20.25 -27.43 -20.07
N ASP A 75 -19.55 -26.31 -20.16
CA ASP A 75 -18.26 -26.12 -19.51
C ASP A 75 -18.46 -25.98 -17.99
N GLU A 76 -19.51 -25.30 -17.56
CA GLU A 76 -19.90 -25.18 -16.15
C GLU A 76 -20.32 -26.53 -15.55
N ILE A 77 -21.09 -27.36 -16.26
CA ILE A 77 -21.47 -28.71 -15.81
C ILE A 77 -20.23 -29.59 -15.61
N VAL A 78 -19.30 -29.56 -16.57
CA VAL A 78 -18.03 -30.27 -16.48
C VAL A 78 -17.20 -29.75 -15.31
N ALA A 79 -17.11 -28.43 -15.12
CA ALA A 79 -16.38 -27.82 -14.02
C ALA A 79 -17.00 -28.17 -12.65
N PHE A 80 -18.33 -28.19 -12.53
CA PHE A 80 -19.03 -28.64 -11.34
C PHE A 80 -18.64 -30.08 -11.00
N LYS A 81 -18.60 -30.96 -12.01
CA LYS A 81 -18.20 -32.35 -11.80
C LYS A 81 -16.74 -32.48 -11.38
N ILE A 82 -15.82 -31.78 -12.05
CA ILE A 82 -14.38 -31.83 -11.77
C ILE A 82 -14.04 -31.30 -10.37
N HIS A 83 -14.72 -30.24 -9.94
CA HIS A 83 -14.50 -29.59 -8.64
C HIS A 83 -15.47 -30.07 -7.54
N ASP A 84 -16.16 -31.19 -7.78
CA ASP A 84 -17.13 -31.80 -6.87
C ASP A 84 -18.21 -30.84 -6.37
N VAL A 85 -18.69 -29.88 -7.17
CA VAL A 85 -19.87 -29.07 -6.81
C VAL A 85 -21.11 -29.96 -6.89
N THR A 86 -21.52 -30.52 -5.75
CA THR A 86 -22.67 -31.44 -5.65
C THR A 86 -23.96 -30.70 -5.24
N PRO A 87 -25.15 -31.27 -5.52
CA PRO A 87 -26.42 -30.79 -4.97
C PRO A 87 -26.38 -30.57 -3.45
N ASP A 88 -25.84 -31.54 -2.71
CA ASP A 88 -25.71 -31.43 -1.25
C ASP A 88 -24.83 -30.25 -0.83
N TYR A 89 -23.72 -30.03 -1.55
CA TYR A 89 -22.86 -28.89 -1.28
C TYR A 89 -23.58 -27.57 -1.57
N ILE A 90 -24.29 -27.46 -2.69
CA ILE A 90 -25.10 -26.29 -3.03
C ILE A 90 -26.12 -26.01 -1.92
N LEU A 91 -26.88 -27.02 -1.50
CA LEU A 91 -27.87 -26.89 -0.44
C LEU A 91 -27.24 -26.47 0.90
N SER A 92 -26.05 -26.98 1.22
CA SER A 92 -25.31 -26.56 2.42
C SER A 92 -24.92 -25.08 2.37
N MET A 93 -24.50 -24.56 1.20
CA MET A 93 -24.16 -23.15 1.04
C MET A 93 -25.41 -22.26 1.13
N LYS A 94 -26.53 -22.69 0.54
CA LYS A 94 -27.83 -22.01 0.72
C LYS A 94 -28.24 -21.93 2.20
N ALA A 95 -28.07 -23.02 2.94
CA ALA A 95 -28.33 -23.04 4.38
C ALA A 95 -27.42 -22.08 5.18
N LYS A 96 -26.27 -21.68 4.63
CA LYS A 96 -25.38 -20.64 5.17
C LYS A 96 -25.69 -19.22 4.65
N GLY A 97 -26.81 -19.02 3.96
CA GLY A 97 -27.26 -17.72 3.45
C GLY A 97 -26.70 -17.37 2.07
N PHE A 98 -26.07 -18.31 1.38
CA PHE A 98 -25.55 -18.14 0.02
C PHE A 98 -26.54 -18.67 -1.02
N ASP A 99 -27.75 -18.10 -1.05
CA ASP A 99 -28.87 -18.59 -1.87
C ASP A 99 -28.72 -18.37 -3.37
N SER A 100 -27.84 -17.45 -3.78
CA SER A 100 -27.74 -16.96 -5.16
C SER A 100 -26.30 -16.80 -5.64
N LEU A 101 -25.42 -17.74 -5.27
CA LEU A 101 -24.06 -17.79 -5.82
C LEU A 101 -24.09 -18.06 -7.32
N GLU A 102 -23.29 -17.34 -8.07
CA GLU A 102 -23.02 -17.69 -9.46
C GLU A 102 -22.28 -19.04 -9.54
N ALA A 103 -22.37 -19.74 -10.68
CA ALA A 103 -21.75 -21.05 -10.86
C ALA A 103 -20.22 -21.00 -10.63
N ASN A 104 -19.58 -19.95 -11.14
CA ASN A 104 -18.16 -19.66 -10.94
C ASN A 104 -17.78 -19.45 -9.46
N GLU A 105 -18.66 -18.89 -8.62
CA GLU A 105 -18.44 -18.68 -7.18
C GLU A 105 -18.52 -20.00 -6.41
N LEU A 106 -19.46 -20.89 -6.75
CA LEU A 106 -19.53 -22.23 -6.17
C LEU A 106 -18.29 -23.07 -6.51
N ILE A 107 -17.84 -22.99 -7.76
CA ILE A 107 -16.59 -23.63 -8.20
C ILE A 107 -15.42 -23.06 -7.38
N ALA A 108 -15.31 -21.74 -7.26
CA ALA A 108 -14.25 -21.10 -6.49
C ALA A 108 -14.29 -21.48 -5.00
N PHE A 109 -15.49 -21.57 -4.41
CA PHE A 109 -15.66 -22.05 -3.05
C PHE A 109 -15.09 -23.46 -2.88
N ARG A 110 -15.40 -24.40 -3.78
CA ARG A 110 -14.85 -25.76 -3.72
C ARG A 110 -13.34 -25.79 -3.90
N ILE A 111 -12.83 -25.09 -4.91
CA ILE A 111 -11.39 -25.00 -5.20
C ILE A 111 -10.60 -24.50 -3.98
N HIS A 112 -11.12 -23.48 -3.29
CA HIS A 112 -10.45 -22.89 -2.13
C HIS A 112 -10.87 -23.50 -0.79
N GLY A 113 -11.74 -24.52 -0.81
CA GLY A 113 -12.20 -25.23 0.37
C GLY A 113 -13.02 -24.37 1.34
N VAL A 114 -13.88 -23.51 0.82
CA VAL A 114 -14.93 -22.84 1.62
C VAL A 114 -15.98 -23.90 1.97
N THR A 115 -16.05 -24.30 3.24
CA THR A 115 -16.98 -25.30 3.76
C THR A 115 -17.99 -24.66 4.71
N GLU A 116 -19.08 -25.37 5.02
CA GLU A 116 -20.04 -24.95 6.04
C GLU A 116 -19.37 -24.73 7.41
N ASP A 117 -18.48 -25.65 7.79
CA ASP A 117 -17.71 -25.61 9.03
C ASP A 117 -16.75 -24.42 9.05
N TYR A 118 -16.10 -24.11 7.93
CA TYR A 118 -15.25 -22.92 7.84
C TYR A 118 -16.05 -21.63 7.99
N ILE A 119 -17.23 -21.54 7.35
CA ILE A 119 -18.14 -20.40 7.49
C ILE A 119 -18.57 -20.24 8.95
N ASP A 120 -18.93 -21.34 9.62
CA ASP A 120 -19.31 -21.31 11.05
C ASP A 120 -18.16 -20.85 11.94
N GLN A 121 -16.94 -21.35 11.70
CA GLN A 121 -15.75 -20.97 12.47
C GLN A 121 -15.45 -19.47 12.41
N VAL A 122 -15.52 -18.86 11.23
CA VAL A 122 -15.25 -17.41 11.10
C VAL A 122 -16.43 -16.57 11.59
N SER A 123 -17.67 -17.04 11.40
CA SER A 123 -18.88 -16.37 11.91
C SER A 123 -18.88 -16.33 13.44
N ALA A 124 -18.48 -17.42 14.09
CA ALA A 124 -18.33 -17.49 15.55
C ALA A 124 -17.31 -16.49 16.13
N LEU A 125 -16.43 -15.92 15.29
CA LEU A 125 -15.48 -14.87 15.67
C LEU A 125 -15.97 -13.46 15.31
N GLY A 126 -17.25 -13.29 14.96
CA GLY A 126 -17.86 -12.00 14.64
C GLY A 126 -17.73 -11.58 13.17
N TYR A 127 -17.26 -12.48 12.30
CA TYR A 127 -17.25 -12.26 10.86
C TYR A 127 -18.52 -12.82 10.20
N ASP A 128 -19.67 -12.48 10.79
CA ASP A 128 -20.98 -12.80 10.24
C ASP A 128 -21.19 -11.99 8.95
N ASN A 129 -21.82 -12.60 7.93
CA ASN A 129 -22.18 -11.94 6.67
C ASN A 129 -21.00 -11.55 5.76
N LEU A 130 -19.89 -12.29 5.81
CA LEU A 130 -18.87 -12.16 4.77
C LEU A 130 -19.44 -12.61 3.42
N GLY A 131 -19.40 -11.73 2.41
CA GLY A 131 -19.72 -12.10 1.04
C GLY A 131 -18.76 -13.16 0.48
N ALA A 132 -19.19 -13.85 -0.58
CA ALA A 132 -18.47 -14.96 -1.19
C ALA A 132 -16.99 -14.64 -1.50
N GLY A 133 -16.74 -13.48 -2.13
CA GLY A 133 -15.38 -13.05 -2.44
C GLY A 133 -14.48 -12.88 -1.22
N LYS A 134 -15.01 -12.52 -0.05
CA LYS A 134 -14.21 -12.38 1.19
C LYS A 134 -13.90 -13.74 1.83
N LEU A 135 -14.84 -14.68 1.82
CA LEU A 135 -14.58 -16.05 2.27
C LEU A 135 -13.54 -16.76 1.40
N ILE A 136 -13.66 -16.60 0.07
CA ILE A 136 -12.64 -17.07 -0.87
C ILE A 136 -11.29 -16.44 -0.55
N ALA A 137 -11.23 -15.11 -0.39
CA ALA A 137 -9.98 -14.42 -0.11
C ALA A 137 -9.35 -14.87 1.22
N PHE A 138 -10.15 -15.10 2.27
CA PHE A 138 -9.64 -15.67 3.51
C PHE A 138 -8.99 -17.04 3.28
N ARG A 139 -9.66 -17.95 2.57
CA ARG A 139 -9.11 -19.28 2.26
C ARG A 139 -7.84 -19.19 1.41
N VAL A 140 -7.82 -18.37 0.37
CA VAL A 140 -6.66 -18.13 -0.50
C VAL A 140 -5.44 -17.66 0.30
N HIS A 141 -5.66 -16.76 1.26
CA HIS A 141 -4.60 -16.23 2.10
C HIS A 141 -4.39 -17.04 3.39
N ASN A 142 -5.09 -18.16 3.57
CA ASN A 142 -5.00 -19.02 4.74
C ASN A 142 -5.27 -18.28 6.06
N VAL A 143 -6.30 -17.42 6.07
CA VAL A 143 -6.89 -16.79 7.26
C VAL A 143 -7.77 -17.84 7.95
N THR A 144 -7.27 -18.40 9.06
CA THR A 144 -7.93 -19.46 9.83
C THR A 144 -8.53 -18.90 11.12
N GLN A 145 -9.42 -19.66 11.77
CA GLN A 145 -9.92 -19.34 13.10
C GLN A 145 -8.78 -19.05 14.09
N ASN A 146 -7.76 -19.93 14.12
CA ASN A 146 -6.59 -19.76 14.98
C ASN A 146 -5.84 -18.46 14.68
N PHE A 147 -5.65 -18.11 13.40
CA PHE A 147 -4.97 -16.87 13.05
C PHE A 147 -5.74 -15.63 13.52
N ILE A 148 -7.07 -15.62 13.37
CA ILE A 148 -7.91 -14.52 13.85
C ILE A 148 -7.81 -14.38 15.37
N GLN A 149 -7.82 -15.52 16.09
CA GLN A 149 -7.62 -15.53 17.55
C GLN A 149 -6.23 -15.02 17.95
N GLU A 150 -5.16 -15.48 17.28
CA GLU A 150 -3.79 -15.01 17.50
C GLU A 150 -3.70 -13.48 17.33
N VAL A 151 -4.33 -12.92 16.29
CA VAL A 151 -4.35 -11.47 16.02
C VAL A 151 -4.97 -10.68 17.19
N SER A 152 -6.09 -11.17 17.73
CA SER A 152 -6.70 -10.62 18.94
C SER A 152 -5.76 -10.71 20.15
N GLU A 153 -5.10 -11.86 20.36
CA GLU A 153 -4.20 -12.08 21.50
C GLU A 153 -3.00 -11.11 21.59
N PHE A 154 -2.52 -10.58 20.46
CA PHE A 154 -1.42 -9.60 20.47
C PHE A 154 -1.88 -8.14 20.36
N GLY A 155 -3.19 -7.91 20.46
CA GLY A 155 -3.78 -6.59 20.75
C GLY A 155 -4.56 -5.95 19.61
N PHE A 156 -4.93 -6.70 18.56
CA PHE A 156 -5.73 -6.20 17.45
C PHE A 156 -7.09 -6.88 17.40
N ASP A 157 -8.07 -6.28 18.07
CA ASP A 157 -9.45 -6.76 18.08
C ASP A 157 -10.29 -6.12 16.97
N ASN A 158 -11.33 -6.83 16.53
CA ASN A 158 -12.35 -6.33 15.60
C ASN A 158 -11.80 -5.80 14.26
N LEU A 159 -10.68 -6.35 13.78
CA LEU A 159 -10.16 -6.03 12.46
C LEU A 159 -11.19 -6.39 11.39
N SER A 160 -11.31 -5.58 10.34
CA SER A 160 -12.08 -5.95 9.17
C SER A 160 -11.48 -7.18 8.47
N ALA A 161 -12.28 -7.84 7.64
CA ALA A 161 -11.77 -8.91 6.78
C ALA A 161 -10.62 -8.43 5.87
N GLY A 162 -10.61 -7.16 5.46
CA GLY A 162 -9.50 -6.60 4.68
C GLY A 162 -8.19 -6.56 5.47
N GLU A 163 -8.25 -6.11 6.72
CA GLU A 163 -7.09 -5.99 7.60
C GLU A 163 -6.53 -7.36 8.00
N LEU A 164 -7.39 -8.34 8.31
CA LEU A 164 -6.93 -9.73 8.57
C LEU A 164 -6.18 -10.33 7.38
N ILE A 165 -6.70 -10.13 6.17
CA ILE A 165 -6.01 -10.56 4.94
C ILE A 165 -4.67 -9.84 4.83
N ALA A 166 -4.63 -8.53 5.06
CA ALA A 166 -3.38 -7.76 4.98
C ALA A 166 -2.34 -8.24 5.99
N PHE A 167 -2.74 -8.47 7.25
CA PHE A 167 -1.86 -9.02 8.28
C PHE A 167 -1.26 -10.36 7.84
N ARG A 168 -2.11 -11.24 7.30
CA ARG A 168 -1.69 -12.57 6.84
C ARG A 168 -0.73 -12.50 5.66
N VAL A 169 -1.07 -11.69 4.64
CA VAL A 169 -0.25 -11.48 3.44
C VAL A 169 1.11 -10.88 3.76
N HIS A 170 1.15 -9.94 4.72
CA HIS A 170 2.38 -9.27 5.14
C HIS A 170 3.07 -9.94 6.33
N GLY A 171 2.68 -11.16 6.68
CA GLY A 171 3.37 -11.96 7.70
C GLY A 171 3.42 -11.31 9.08
N ILE A 172 2.43 -10.47 9.41
CA ILE A 172 2.34 -9.78 10.69
C ILE A 172 1.97 -10.83 11.74
N ASN A 173 2.82 -10.94 12.77
CA ASN A 173 2.68 -11.93 13.84
C ASN A 173 2.99 -11.31 15.20
N LYS A 174 2.74 -12.08 16.26
CA LYS A 174 2.95 -11.69 17.66
C LYS A 174 4.37 -11.20 17.94
N ASP A 175 5.38 -11.89 17.41
CA ASP A 175 6.78 -11.53 17.63
C ASP A 175 7.10 -10.18 16.99
N TYR A 176 6.64 -9.95 15.75
CA TYR A 176 6.83 -8.68 15.07
C TYR A 176 6.20 -7.52 15.84
N VAL A 177 4.95 -7.67 16.27
CA VAL A 177 4.23 -6.64 17.05
C VAL A 177 4.91 -6.40 18.40
N ASN A 178 5.29 -7.45 19.13
CA ASN A 178 5.97 -7.31 20.41
C ASN A 178 7.34 -6.62 20.27
N ASN A 179 8.09 -6.92 19.21
CA ASN A 179 9.35 -6.22 18.92
C ASN A 179 9.12 -4.71 18.66
N LEU A 180 8.03 -4.33 17.99
CA LEU A 180 7.70 -2.91 17.80
C LEU A 180 7.34 -2.23 19.13
N LYS A 181 6.56 -2.91 19.99
CA LYS A 181 6.23 -2.48 21.35
C LYS A 181 7.48 -2.21 22.18
N GLU A 182 8.42 -3.18 22.22
CA GLU A 182 9.71 -3.04 22.92
C GLU A 182 10.58 -1.86 22.43
N LEU A 183 10.36 -1.40 21.20
CA LEU A 183 11.05 -0.24 20.63
C LEU A 183 10.36 1.10 20.92
N GLY A 184 9.23 1.09 21.61
CA GLY A 184 8.44 2.26 22.01
C GLY A 184 7.26 2.56 21.08
N PHE A 185 6.83 1.61 20.24
CA PHE A 185 5.68 1.75 19.34
C PHE A 185 4.50 0.91 19.86
N ASP A 186 4.05 1.25 21.07
CA ASP A 186 3.03 0.47 21.79
C ASP A 186 1.60 0.71 21.31
N ASP A 187 1.37 1.82 20.62
CA ASP A 187 0.06 2.39 20.26
C ASP A 187 -0.20 2.42 18.75
N LEU A 188 0.57 1.68 17.96
CA LEU A 188 0.34 1.58 16.51
C LEU A 188 -1.00 0.93 16.20
N ASP A 189 -1.75 1.56 15.31
CA ASP A 189 -2.96 0.94 14.76
C ASP A 189 -2.65 -0.14 13.71
N ALA A 190 -3.68 -0.84 13.24
CA ALA A 190 -3.54 -1.95 12.29
C ALA A 190 -2.95 -1.49 10.94
N ASP A 191 -3.30 -0.29 10.49
CA ASP A 191 -2.80 0.29 9.24
C ASP A 191 -1.33 0.66 9.37
N GLU A 192 -0.91 1.20 10.52
CA GLU A 192 0.47 1.56 10.81
C GLU A 192 1.39 0.34 10.92
N VAL A 193 0.98 -0.70 11.65
CA VAL A 193 1.73 -1.97 11.72
C VAL A 193 1.83 -2.62 10.34
N THR A 194 0.75 -2.58 9.56
CA THR A 194 0.76 -3.08 8.18
C THR A 194 1.72 -2.29 7.31
N ALA A 195 1.70 -0.95 7.38
CA ALA A 195 2.62 -0.11 6.63
C ALA A 195 4.08 -0.40 7.02
N PHE A 196 4.36 -0.59 8.30
CA PHE A 196 5.69 -0.97 8.78
C PHE A 196 6.15 -2.30 8.17
N SER A 197 5.29 -3.33 8.20
CA SER A 197 5.62 -4.63 7.62
C SER A 197 5.85 -4.56 6.11
N VAL A 198 4.94 -3.90 5.36
CA VAL A 198 5.04 -3.70 3.91
C VAL A 198 6.38 -3.07 3.52
N HIS A 199 6.83 -2.08 4.31
CA HIS A 199 8.08 -1.37 4.07
C HIS A 199 9.30 -2.03 4.71
N ASN A 200 9.16 -3.22 5.31
CA ASN A 200 10.22 -3.94 6.01
C ASN A 200 10.88 -3.05 7.07
N ILE A 201 10.07 -2.38 7.89
CA ILE A 201 10.51 -1.59 9.03
C ILE A 201 10.53 -2.54 10.23
N ASP A 202 11.73 -2.97 10.58
CA ASP A 202 12.00 -3.88 11.68
C ASP A 202 12.89 -3.22 12.74
N SER A 203 13.17 -3.94 13.83
CA SER A 203 14.04 -3.47 14.91
C SER A 203 15.43 -3.07 14.42
N LYS A 204 15.96 -3.78 13.42
CA LYS A 204 17.25 -3.48 12.82
C LYS A 204 17.22 -2.12 12.11
N PHE A 205 16.21 -1.86 11.29
CA PHE A 205 16.07 -0.57 10.61
C PHE A 205 15.88 0.58 11.61
N ILE A 206 15.02 0.42 12.61
CA ILE A 206 14.77 1.43 13.65
C ILE A 206 16.07 1.75 14.39
N ASN A 207 16.77 0.74 14.90
CA ASN A 207 18.03 0.93 15.62
C ASN A 207 19.12 1.54 14.72
N GLN A 208 19.20 1.15 13.45
CA GLN A 208 20.12 1.78 12.50
C GLN A 208 19.80 3.26 12.30
N SER A 209 18.54 3.63 12.15
CA SER A 209 18.13 5.04 12.03
C SER A 209 18.52 5.86 13.27
N ARG A 210 18.34 5.30 14.48
CA ARG A 210 18.82 5.91 15.74
C ARG A 210 20.33 6.15 15.73
N THR A 211 21.13 5.16 15.29
CA THR A 211 22.59 5.35 15.17
C THR A 211 23.03 6.40 14.15
N LEU A 212 22.13 6.84 13.25
CA LEU A 212 22.37 7.93 12.32
C LEU A 212 22.02 9.31 12.92
N GLY A 213 21.62 9.38 14.20
CA GLY A 213 21.23 10.60 14.90
C GLY A 213 19.74 10.93 14.78
N PHE A 214 18.91 9.96 14.37
CA PHE A 214 17.45 10.12 14.32
C PHE A 214 16.79 9.34 15.46
N ASP A 215 16.94 9.86 16.68
CA ASP A 215 16.57 9.15 17.91
C ASP A 215 15.09 9.28 18.28
N GLU A 216 14.55 10.49 18.17
CA GLU A 216 13.17 10.85 18.59
C GLU A 216 12.26 10.99 17.36
N LEU A 217 11.89 9.85 16.78
CA LEU A 217 11.05 9.78 15.58
C LEU A 217 9.72 9.08 15.86
N GLU A 218 8.65 9.60 15.27
CA GLU A 218 7.33 8.95 15.27
C GLU A 218 7.27 7.86 14.18
N ALA A 219 6.22 7.03 14.22
CA ALA A 219 6.08 5.93 13.26
C ALA A 219 6.11 6.42 11.80
N SER A 220 5.40 7.51 11.51
CA SER A 220 5.37 8.12 10.19
C SER A 220 6.73 8.59 9.70
N ASP A 221 7.64 8.94 10.61
CA ASP A 221 8.99 9.40 10.27
C ASP A 221 9.87 8.23 9.78
N PHE A 222 9.82 7.08 10.47
CA PHE A 222 10.51 5.87 10.00
C PHE A 222 10.00 5.42 8.64
N LEU A 223 8.68 5.51 8.43
CA LEU A 223 8.07 5.23 7.15
C LEU A 223 8.59 6.16 6.05
N ALA A 224 8.59 7.47 6.29
CA ALA A 224 9.14 8.46 5.36
C ALA A 224 10.62 8.20 5.06
N MET A 225 11.43 7.93 6.09
CA MET A 225 12.84 7.56 5.93
C MET A 225 13.03 6.35 5.03
N LYS A 226 12.23 5.29 5.25
CA LYS A 226 12.32 4.05 4.50
C LYS A 226 11.95 4.25 3.03
N ILE A 227 10.81 4.92 2.77
CA ILE A 227 10.33 5.24 1.42
C ILE A 227 11.35 6.08 0.66
N HIS A 228 11.87 7.14 1.27
CA HIS A 228 12.83 8.04 0.63
C HIS A 228 14.28 7.54 0.72
N ARG A 229 14.52 6.34 1.27
CA ARG A 229 15.84 5.73 1.41
C ARG A 229 16.84 6.68 2.07
N ILE A 230 16.42 7.32 3.16
CA ILE A 230 17.29 8.09 4.05
C ILE A 230 18.11 7.07 4.86
N ASN A 231 19.34 6.84 4.43
CA ASN A 231 20.24 5.82 4.99
C ASN A 231 21.67 6.36 5.08
N ARG A 232 22.59 5.57 5.66
CA ARG A 232 24.01 5.95 5.80
C ARG A 232 24.64 6.39 4.49
N ASN A 233 24.37 5.70 3.38
CA ASN A 233 24.94 6.06 2.07
C ASN A 233 24.46 7.43 1.57
N PHE A 234 23.20 7.77 1.80
CA PHE A 234 22.68 9.11 1.51
C PHE A 234 23.36 10.16 2.40
N LEU A 235 23.40 9.94 3.72
CA LEU A 235 23.99 10.89 4.67
C LEU A 235 25.49 11.10 4.44
N SER A 236 26.27 10.04 4.18
CA SER A 236 27.70 10.17 3.85
C SER A 236 27.93 11.03 2.59
N ARG A 237 27.04 10.98 1.60
CA ARG A 237 27.13 11.87 0.42
C ARG A 237 26.82 13.31 0.80
N MET A 238 25.87 13.55 1.69
CA MET A 238 25.58 14.89 2.20
C MET A 238 26.77 15.45 3.00
N GLU A 239 27.39 14.62 3.85
CA GLU A 239 28.60 14.98 4.60
C GLU A 239 29.75 15.42 3.67
N GLN A 240 29.98 14.71 2.56
CA GLN A 240 30.98 15.08 1.54
C GLN A 240 30.70 16.45 0.88
N LEU A 241 29.43 16.87 0.84
CA LEU A 241 28.99 18.18 0.35
C LEU A 241 29.02 19.26 1.44
N LYS A 242 29.51 18.93 2.64
CA LYS A 242 29.51 19.76 3.84
C LYS A 242 28.11 20.06 4.39
N LEU A 243 27.13 19.20 4.07
CA LEU A 243 25.79 19.21 4.64
C LEU A 243 25.75 18.18 5.78
N VAL A 244 26.05 18.66 6.99
CA VAL A 244 26.18 17.84 8.21
C VAL A 244 25.08 18.16 9.20
N ASN A 245 24.86 17.29 10.20
CA ASN A 245 23.87 17.47 11.29
C ASN A 245 22.45 17.78 10.77
N LEU A 246 22.03 17.07 9.73
CA LEU A 246 20.72 17.25 9.12
C LEU A 246 19.61 16.78 10.06
N SER A 247 18.58 17.59 10.26
CA SER A 247 17.31 17.08 10.76
C SER A 247 16.70 16.10 9.75
N LEU A 248 15.79 15.23 10.19
CA LEU A 248 15.10 14.33 9.26
C LEU A 248 14.36 15.11 8.17
N ALA A 249 13.68 16.20 8.53
CA ALA A 249 12.99 17.05 7.57
C ALA A 249 13.94 17.62 6.50
N GLN A 250 15.13 18.07 6.90
CA GLN A 250 16.14 18.55 5.95
C GLN A 250 16.67 17.43 5.06
N ALA A 251 16.98 16.26 5.64
CA ALA A 251 17.41 15.09 4.89
C ALA A 251 16.36 14.66 3.84
N LEU A 252 15.08 14.62 4.23
CA LEU A 252 13.96 14.33 3.34
C LEU A 252 13.82 15.37 2.24
N ARG A 253 13.87 16.67 2.56
CA ARG A 253 13.81 17.77 1.59
C ARG A 253 14.93 17.66 0.55
N LEU A 254 16.17 17.55 0.99
CA LEU A 254 17.32 17.39 0.10
C LEU A 254 17.14 16.18 -0.82
N LYS A 255 16.64 15.07 -0.28
CA LYS A 255 16.39 13.85 -1.04
C LYS A 255 15.27 14.00 -2.07
N ILE A 256 14.11 14.53 -1.66
CA ILE A 256 12.90 14.68 -2.49
C ILE A 256 13.16 15.65 -3.64
N TYR A 257 13.83 16.77 -3.36
CA TYR A 257 14.17 17.78 -4.37
C TYR A 257 15.45 17.46 -5.14
N ASN A 258 16.05 16.29 -4.92
CA ASN A 258 17.27 15.83 -5.56
C ASN A 258 18.38 16.89 -5.53
N VAL A 259 18.66 17.42 -4.34
CA VAL A 259 19.79 18.31 -4.09
C VAL A 259 21.06 17.45 -4.04
N ASP A 260 21.90 17.59 -5.06
CA ASP A 260 23.15 16.86 -5.21
C ASP A 260 24.32 17.81 -5.50
N LYS A 261 25.50 17.22 -5.75
CA LYS A 261 26.72 17.96 -6.07
C LYS A 261 26.56 18.86 -7.30
N SER A 262 25.97 18.33 -8.37
CA SER A 262 25.79 19.03 -9.64
C SER A 262 24.91 20.26 -9.44
N PHE A 263 23.82 20.10 -8.69
CA PHE A 263 22.96 21.23 -8.36
C PHE A 263 23.68 22.30 -7.52
N ILE A 264 24.46 21.90 -6.53
CA ILE A 264 25.24 22.86 -5.73
C ILE A 264 26.27 23.60 -6.60
N GLU A 265 26.91 22.93 -7.56
CA GLU A 265 27.82 23.56 -8.52
C GLU A 265 27.10 24.54 -9.45
N HIS A 266 25.91 24.16 -9.94
CA HIS A 266 25.01 25.03 -10.70
C HIS A 266 24.64 26.30 -9.93
N VAL A 267 24.23 26.16 -8.66
CA VAL A 267 23.94 27.30 -7.77
C VAL A 267 25.16 28.20 -7.59
N ASN A 268 26.34 27.62 -7.34
CA ASN A 268 27.58 28.39 -7.16
C ASN A 268 27.98 29.15 -8.44
N SER A 269 27.60 28.67 -9.64
CA SER A 269 27.89 29.36 -10.91
C SER A 269 27.23 30.75 -11.02
N PHE A 270 26.15 30.97 -10.28
CA PHE A 270 25.49 32.27 -10.15
C PHE A 270 26.06 33.14 -9.03
N ASN A 271 27.23 32.78 -8.47
CA ASN A 271 27.85 33.40 -7.30
C ASN A 271 26.99 33.32 -6.03
N ILE A 272 26.05 32.37 -5.95
CA ILE A 272 25.27 32.10 -4.75
C ILE A 272 25.95 30.96 -3.99
N PHE A 273 26.51 31.25 -2.83
CA PHE A 273 27.16 30.24 -1.99
C PHE A 273 26.34 29.99 -0.73
N THR A 274 25.80 28.78 -0.59
CA THR A 274 25.13 28.33 0.63
C THR A 274 25.37 26.84 0.89
N ARG A 275 25.42 26.48 2.17
CA ARG A 275 25.42 25.09 2.66
C ARG A 275 24.31 24.89 3.69
N ASP A 276 23.32 25.77 3.69
CA ASP A 276 22.08 25.58 4.44
C ASP A 276 21.14 24.66 3.61
N PRO A 277 20.71 23.51 4.16
CA PRO A 277 19.87 22.55 3.44
C PRO A 277 18.55 23.14 2.94
N ASP A 278 17.94 24.02 3.73
CA ASP A 278 16.65 24.60 3.40
C ASP A 278 16.81 25.70 2.34
N GLU A 279 17.90 26.47 2.35
CA GLU A 279 18.23 27.41 1.28
C GLU A 279 18.49 26.69 -0.05
N LEU A 280 19.23 25.58 -0.05
CA LEU A 280 19.44 24.77 -1.25
C LEU A 280 18.13 24.17 -1.78
N THR A 281 17.29 23.69 -0.87
CA THR A 281 15.95 23.19 -1.22
C THR A 281 15.07 24.30 -1.79
N ALA A 282 15.08 25.50 -1.19
CA ALA A 282 14.36 26.66 -1.69
C ALA A 282 14.79 27.03 -3.11
N LEU A 283 16.09 26.99 -3.41
CA LEU A 283 16.61 27.22 -4.75
C LEU A 283 16.16 26.15 -5.75
N LYS A 284 16.01 24.89 -5.34
CA LYS A 284 15.39 23.84 -6.17
C LYS A 284 13.92 24.13 -6.44
N ILE A 285 13.15 24.51 -5.41
CA ILE A 285 11.72 24.83 -5.54
C ILE A 285 11.50 26.00 -6.48
N LEU A 286 12.35 27.02 -6.39
CA LEU A 286 12.32 28.19 -7.26
C LEU A 286 12.86 27.91 -8.68
N ASP A 287 13.42 26.72 -8.91
CA ASP A 287 14.07 26.32 -10.15
C ASP A 287 15.15 27.31 -10.57
N ILE A 288 16.17 27.52 -9.74
CA ILE A 288 17.18 28.56 -9.97
C ILE A 288 17.81 28.55 -11.38
N ASP A 289 17.64 29.67 -12.08
CA ASP A 289 18.22 30.00 -13.37
C ASP A 289 18.55 31.51 -13.43
N GLN A 290 19.07 31.96 -14.57
CA GLN A 290 19.41 33.36 -14.79
C GLN A 290 18.16 34.26 -14.76
N ASP A 291 17.05 33.80 -15.34
CA ASP A 291 15.79 34.55 -15.41
C ASP A 291 15.22 34.84 -14.02
N LEU A 292 15.26 33.87 -13.12
CA LEU A 292 14.85 34.04 -11.72
C LEU A 292 15.69 35.12 -11.02
N ILE A 293 17.00 35.13 -11.26
CA ILE A 293 17.90 36.11 -10.65
C ILE A 293 17.52 37.51 -11.12
N GLU A 294 17.31 37.70 -12.43
CA GLU A 294 16.89 38.99 -12.99
C GLU A 294 15.51 39.42 -12.47
N GLN A 295 14.55 38.49 -12.40
CA GLN A 295 13.23 38.74 -11.81
C GLN A 295 13.33 39.18 -10.36
N ILE A 296 14.18 38.53 -9.55
CA ILE A 296 14.36 38.88 -8.14
C ILE A 296 15.07 40.23 -7.99
N LYS A 297 16.05 40.57 -8.85
CA LYS A 297 16.74 41.88 -8.82
C LYS A 297 15.82 43.06 -9.11
N MET A 298 14.75 42.83 -9.88
CA MET A 298 13.74 43.86 -10.18
C MET A 298 12.57 43.89 -9.17
N LEU A 299 12.57 43.00 -8.17
CA LEU A 299 11.43 42.81 -7.28
C LEU A 299 11.38 43.88 -6.17
N ASP A 300 10.25 44.57 -6.01
CA ASP A 300 10.03 45.44 -4.84
C ASP A 300 9.80 44.59 -3.58
N LEU A 301 10.87 44.35 -2.83
CA LEU A 301 10.84 43.54 -1.60
C LEU A 301 9.90 44.06 -0.52
N LYS A 302 9.46 45.32 -0.56
CA LYS A 302 8.52 45.88 0.43
C LYS A 302 7.07 45.54 0.12
N ASN A 303 6.73 45.43 -1.17
CA ASN A 303 5.34 45.32 -1.62
C ASN A 303 5.02 44.03 -2.38
N TYR A 304 6.00 43.16 -2.62
CA TYR A 304 5.73 41.90 -3.32
C TYR A 304 4.89 40.91 -2.49
N SER A 305 4.12 40.08 -3.20
CA SER A 305 3.43 38.93 -2.61
C SER A 305 4.19 37.65 -2.94
N LEU A 306 4.68 36.96 -1.91
CA LEU A 306 5.40 35.70 -2.08
C LEU A 306 4.54 34.63 -2.77
N SER A 307 3.26 34.52 -2.39
CA SER A 307 2.36 33.53 -2.97
C SER A 307 2.08 33.80 -4.46
N LYS A 308 1.98 35.08 -4.86
CA LYS A 308 1.86 35.46 -6.27
C LYS A 308 3.13 35.15 -7.03
N PHE A 309 4.28 35.57 -6.51
CA PHE A 309 5.60 35.30 -7.09
C PHE A 309 5.83 33.81 -7.33
N LEU A 310 5.60 32.97 -6.32
CA LEU A 310 5.79 31.52 -6.46
C LEU A 310 4.82 30.88 -7.45
N ARG A 311 3.57 31.37 -7.54
CA ARG A 311 2.61 30.88 -8.53
C ARG A 311 3.05 31.19 -9.95
N GLU A 312 3.57 32.40 -10.17
CA GLU A 312 4.11 32.83 -11.45
C GLU A 312 5.36 32.03 -11.81
N ARG A 313 6.27 31.81 -10.85
CA ARG A 313 7.53 31.10 -11.09
C ARG A 313 7.33 29.61 -11.34
N THR A 314 6.52 28.95 -10.52
CA THR A 314 6.42 27.47 -10.52
C THR A 314 5.19 26.94 -11.24
N GLY A 315 4.23 27.80 -11.60
CA GLY A 315 2.92 27.40 -12.13
C GLY A 315 1.94 26.84 -11.09
N HIS A 316 2.35 26.69 -9.83
CA HIS A 316 1.55 26.02 -8.80
C HIS A 316 1.19 26.95 -7.63
N ARG A 317 0.04 26.72 -7.00
CA ARG A 317 -0.28 27.38 -5.73
C ARG A 317 0.54 26.75 -4.62
N HIS A 318 1.31 27.58 -3.92
CA HIS A 318 2.07 27.17 -2.73
C HIS A 318 1.28 27.50 -1.47
N SER A 319 1.19 26.54 -0.56
CA SER A 319 0.61 26.73 0.77
C SER A 319 1.64 26.36 1.83
N PHE A 320 2.07 27.36 2.59
CA PHE A 320 3.02 27.19 3.68
C PHE A 320 2.34 26.96 5.04
N ARG A 321 1.02 26.71 5.04
CA ARG A 321 0.21 26.55 6.26
C ARG A 321 0.81 25.54 7.26
N TYR A 322 1.62 24.60 6.79
CA TYR A 322 2.27 23.58 7.60
C TYR A 322 3.79 23.50 7.43
N ASP A 323 4.41 24.45 6.69
CA ASP A 323 5.86 24.49 6.43
C ASP A 323 6.38 25.94 6.41
N GLY A 324 6.34 26.58 7.59
CA GLY A 324 6.85 27.95 7.77
C GLY A 324 8.38 28.06 7.66
N GLU A 325 9.10 26.96 7.89
CA GLU A 325 10.56 26.92 7.72
C GLU A 325 10.93 27.12 6.25
N MET A 326 10.26 26.40 5.35
CA MET A 326 10.52 26.52 3.92
C MET A 326 10.07 27.86 3.36
N GLU A 327 8.95 28.41 3.85
CA GLU A 327 8.58 29.80 3.53
C GLU A 327 9.70 30.78 3.92
N SER A 328 10.23 30.62 5.12
CA SER A 328 11.31 31.47 5.64
C SER A 328 12.58 31.31 4.82
N ALA A 329 12.95 30.08 4.44
CA ALA A 329 14.12 29.79 3.61
C ALA A 329 14.00 30.44 2.22
N ILE A 330 12.84 30.31 1.56
CA ILE A 330 12.56 30.97 0.28
C ILE A 330 12.69 32.49 0.42
N ARG A 331 12.12 33.09 1.48
CA ARG A 331 12.24 34.54 1.72
C ARG A 331 13.68 34.98 1.95
N ARG A 332 14.48 34.20 2.70
CA ARG A 332 15.91 34.46 2.89
C ARG A 332 16.64 34.42 1.55
N MET A 333 16.36 33.43 0.71
CA MET A 333 16.99 33.31 -0.60
C MET A 333 16.60 34.44 -1.56
N ILE A 334 15.34 34.84 -1.61
CA ILE A 334 14.91 36.02 -2.40
C ILE A 334 15.69 37.27 -1.95
N LYS A 335 15.78 37.53 -0.64
CA LYS A 335 16.53 38.67 -0.11
C LYS A 335 18.02 38.59 -0.45
N LYS A 336 18.63 37.41 -0.31
CA LYS A 336 20.05 37.16 -0.62
C LYS A 336 20.32 37.41 -2.10
N ILE A 337 19.53 36.83 -3.01
CA ILE A 337 19.67 37.01 -4.46
C ILE A 337 19.47 38.47 -4.87
N HIS A 338 18.48 39.16 -4.29
CA HIS A 338 18.25 40.59 -4.56
C HIS A 338 19.46 41.47 -4.17
N SER A 339 20.28 41.03 -3.21
CA SER A 339 21.46 41.78 -2.75
C SER A 339 22.76 41.50 -3.52
N ILE A 340 22.77 40.48 -4.38
CA ILE A 340 23.90 40.12 -5.27
C ILE A 340 23.73 40.91 -6.57
#